data_AF-A0A5E5QJH3-F1
#
_entry.id   AF-A0A5E5QJH3-F1
#
_cell.length_a   1.000
_cell.length_b   1.000
_cell.length_c   1.000
_cell.angle_alpha   90.00
_cell.angle_beta   90.00
_cell.angle_gamma   90.00
#
_symmetry.space_group_name_H-M   'P 1'
#
loop_
_entity.id
_entity.type
_entity.pdbx_description
1 polymer ?
#
loop_
_entity_poly.entity_id
_entity_poly.type
_entity_poly.pdbx_seq_one_letter_code
_entity_poly.pdbx_strand_id
1 'polypeptide(L)'
;MQALLGVGGFILFMGCGILQIVAGYVGIDFHFGTVWAGVAIVAALMFRFTLPITIGAFFGAMDVWDWHWGFAALFAAPGLAFLIPGLFFQLSKVLKSNYA
;
A
#
# COMPACT_ATOMS: atom_id res chain seq x y z
N MET A 1 -24.45 -19.28 2.89
CA MET A 1 -23.10 -18.85 3.31
C MET A 1 -22.40 -17.86 2.37
N GLN A 2 -22.57 -17.94 1.04
CA GLN A 2 -21.85 -17.08 0.07
C GLN A 2 -22.04 -15.57 0.28
N ALA A 3 -23.26 -15.11 0.57
CA ALA A 3 -23.57 -13.69 0.77
C ALA A 3 -22.92 -13.08 2.03
N LEU A 4 -22.77 -13.87 3.10
CA LEU A 4 -22.16 -13.39 4.35
C LEU A 4 -20.65 -13.20 4.19
N LEU A 5 -19.98 -14.08 3.43
CA LEU A 5 -18.56 -13.94 3.09
C LEU A 5 -18.30 -12.75 2.15
N GLY A 6 -19.22 -12.50 1.19
CA GLY A 6 -19.13 -11.32 0.32
C GLY A 6 -19.28 -10.00 1.07
N VAL A 7 -20.29 -9.89 1.94
CA VAL A 7 -20.50 -8.70 2.77
C VAL A 7 -19.36 -8.51 3.77
N GLY A 8 -18.91 -9.58 4.43
CA GLY A 8 -17.78 -9.54 5.36
C GLY A 8 -16.47 -9.12 4.68
N GLY A 9 -16.18 -9.67 3.49
CA GLY A 9 -15.01 -9.30 2.69
C GLY A 9 -15.06 -7.85 2.22
N PHE A 10 -16.23 -7.36 1.82
CA PHE A 10 -16.42 -5.96 1.42
C PHE A 10 -16.18 -4.98 2.58
N ILE A 11 -16.69 -5.30 3.78
CA ILE A 11 -16.48 -4.48 4.98
C ILE A 11 -15.00 -4.44 5.36
N LEU A 12 -14.31 -5.58 5.35
CA LEU A 12 -12.87 -5.65 5.61
C LEU A 12 -12.06 -4.85 4.59
N PHE A 13 -12.41 -4.96 3.30
CA PHE A 13 -11.75 -4.20 2.24
C PHE A 13 -11.93 -2.69 2.42
N MET A 14 -13.15 -2.24 2.74
CA MET A 14 -13.40 -0.83 3.08
C MET A 14 -12.62 -0.38 4.31
N GLY A 15 -12.59 -1.19 5.36
CA GLY A 15 -11.84 -0.90 6.58
C GLY A 15 -10.34 -0.73 6.31
N CYS A 16 -9.74 -1.66 5.56
CA CYS A 16 -8.34 -1.56 5.14
C CYS A 16 -8.07 -0.31 4.29
N GLY A 17 -8.98 0.07 3.39
CA GLY A 17 -8.85 1.29 2.59
C GLY A 17 -8.85 2.57 3.43
N ILE A 18 -9.75 2.66 4.43
CA ILE A 18 -9.79 3.80 5.35
C ILE A 18 -8.52 3.84 6.21
N LEU A 19 -8.10 2.70 6.75
CA LEU A 19 -6.89 2.61 7.55
C LEU A 19 -5.64 2.99 6.75
N GLN A 20 -5.56 2.66 5.46
CA GLN A 20 -4.46 3.10 4.58
C GLN A 20 -4.42 4.62 4.43
N ILE A 21 -5.58 5.29 4.31
CA ILE A 21 -5.63 6.76 4.21
C ILE A 21 -5.20 7.39 5.54
N VAL A 22 -5.67 6.85 6.67
CA VAL A 22 -5.32 7.35 8.01
C VAL A 22 -3.84 7.13 8.31
N ALA A 23 -3.32 5.91 8.09
CA ALA A 23 -1.89 5.62 8.22
C ALA A 23 -1.06 6.48 7.27
N GLY A 24 -1.56 6.72 6.05
CA GLY A 24 -1.00 7.62 5.06
C GLY A 24 -0.78 9.03 5.59
N TYR A 25 -1.83 9.62 6.16
CA TYR A 25 -1.77 10.95 6.75
C TYR A 25 -0.81 11.00 7.95
N VAL A 26 -0.97 10.05 8.88
CA VAL A 26 -0.22 10.01 10.14
C VAL A 26 1.28 9.76 9.90
N GLY A 27 1.64 8.90 8.94
CA GLY A 27 3.05 8.65 8.61
C GLY A 27 3.75 9.84 7.97
N ILE A 28 3.06 10.60 7.11
CA ILE A 28 3.63 11.80 6.47
C ILE A 28 3.74 12.94 7.48
N ASP A 29 2.75 13.08 8.37
CA ASP A 29 2.79 14.06 9.46
C ASP A 29 3.99 13.81 10.40
N PHE A 30 4.25 12.54 10.75
CA PHE A 30 5.35 12.16 11.63
C PHE A 30 6.74 12.38 11.02
N HIS A 31 6.91 12.16 9.71
CA HIS A 31 8.23 12.25 9.05
C HIS A 31 8.52 13.61 8.40
N PHE A 32 7.51 14.25 7.81
CA PHE A 32 7.68 15.47 7.02
C PHE A 32 6.91 16.68 7.60
N GLY A 33 6.06 16.47 8.61
CA GLY A 33 5.23 17.51 9.22
C GLY A 33 3.91 17.75 8.48
N THR A 34 2.97 18.38 9.17
CA THR A 34 1.56 18.52 8.77
C THR A 34 1.35 19.19 7.41
N VAL A 35 2.22 20.11 7.03
CA VAL A 35 2.16 20.80 5.73
C VAL A 35 2.39 19.82 4.57
N TRP A 36 3.34 18.90 4.72
CA TRP A 36 3.63 17.88 3.72
C TRP A 36 2.58 16.78 3.66
N ALA A 37 1.94 16.46 4.80
CA ALA A 37 0.79 15.56 4.82
C ALA A 37 -0.39 16.12 4.00
N GLY A 38 -0.65 17.43 4.11
CA GLY A 38 -1.62 18.12 3.28
C GLY A 38 -1.27 18.09 1.79
N VAL A 39 0.00 18.38 1.44
CA VAL A 39 0.47 18.33 0.04
C VAL A 39 0.36 16.92 -0.54
N ALA A 40 0.66 15.89 0.24
CA ALA A 40 0.54 14.50 -0.22
C ALA A 40 -0.92 14.08 -0.48
N ILE A 41 -1.87 14.52 0.35
CA ILE A 41 -3.30 14.32 0.09
C ILE A 41 -3.73 15.06 -1.17
N VAL A 42 -3.35 16.32 -1.32
CA VAL A 42 -3.67 17.12 -2.51
C VAL A 42 -3.05 16.48 -3.76
N ALA A 43 -1.81 15.99 -3.68
CA ALA A 43 -1.15 15.30 -4.77
C ALA A 43 -1.83 13.97 -5.13
N ALA A 44 -2.26 13.20 -4.13
CA ALA A 44 -2.99 11.96 -4.33
C ALA A 44 -4.38 12.18 -4.93
N LEU A 45 -5.07 13.28 -4.57
CA LEU A 45 -6.41 13.60 -5.10
C LEU A 45 -6.38 14.30 -6.46
N MET A 46 -5.47 15.27 -6.66
CA MET A 46 -5.40 16.07 -7.90
C MET A 46 -4.63 15.36 -9.01
N PHE A 47 -3.47 14.77 -8.68
CA PHE A 47 -2.60 14.14 -9.67
C PHE A 47 -2.74 12.63 -9.70
N ARG A 48 -3.56 12.05 -8.82
CA ARG A 48 -3.75 10.59 -8.70
C ARG A 48 -2.45 9.84 -8.40
N PHE A 49 -1.43 10.55 -7.91
CA PHE A 49 -0.18 9.97 -7.44
C PHE A 49 -0.48 9.30 -6.10
N THR A 50 -0.81 8.01 -6.14
CA THR A 50 -1.06 7.21 -4.95
C THR A 50 0.24 6.86 -4.20
N LEU A 51 1.39 6.92 -4.88
CA LEU A 51 2.70 6.59 -4.31
C LEU A 51 3.05 7.37 -3.03
N PRO A 52 2.92 8.72 -2.95
CA PRO A 52 3.14 9.45 -1.71
C PRO A 52 2.29 8.97 -0.53
N ILE A 53 1.00 8.68 -0.75
CA ILE A 53 0.12 8.15 0.31
C ILE A 53 0.49 6.72 0.67
N THR A 54 0.89 5.89 -0.30
CA THR A 54 1.38 4.52 -0.02
C THR A 54 2.65 4.54 0.82
N ILE A 55 3.59 5.43 0.50
CA ILE A 55 4.82 5.61 1.27
C ILE A 55 4.50 6.15 2.67
N GLY A 56 3.58 7.13 2.75
CA GLY A 56 3.04 7.61 4.02
C GLY A 56 2.43 6.51 4.87
N ALA A 57 1.64 5.63 4.27
CA ALA A 57 0.93 4.56 4.98
C ALA A 57 1.90 3.50 5.48
N PHE A 58 2.97 3.25 4.72
CA PHE A 58 4.08 2.40 5.14
C PHE A 58 4.78 2.97 6.37
N PHE A 59 5.18 4.25 6.35
CA PHE A 59 5.80 4.90 7.50
C PHE A 59 4.84 5.02 8.70
N GLY A 60 3.55 5.28 8.47
CA GLY A 60 2.54 5.30 9.52
C GLY A 60 2.39 3.93 10.20
N ALA A 61 2.38 2.84 9.42
CA ALA A 61 2.32 1.50 9.98
C ALA A 61 3.64 1.09 10.66
N MET A 62 4.80 1.40 10.09
CA MET A 62 6.10 1.01 10.63
C MET A 62 6.50 1.82 11.87
N ASP A 63 6.43 3.15 11.80
CA ASP A 63 6.99 4.04 12.82
C ASP A 63 5.97 4.49 13.87
N VAL A 64 4.68 4.53 13.52
CA VAL A 64 3.63 4.97 14.45
C VAL A 64 2.88 3.78 15.05
N TRP A 65 2.65 2.72 14.28
CA TRP A 65 2.02 1.50 14.79
C TRP A 65 3.04 0.42 15.18
N ASP A 66 4.34 0.70 15.05
CA ASP A 66 5.44 -0.21 15.42
C ASP A 66 5.34 -1.59 14.74
N TRP A 67 4.77 -1.64 13.52
CA TRP A 67 4.68 -2.89 12.78
C TRP A 67 6.01 -3.26 12.14
N HIS A 68 6.29 -4.57 12.11
CA HIS A 68 7.41 -5.12 11.36
C HIS A 68 7.29 -4.71 9.87
N TRP A 69 8.41 -4.28 9.28
CA TRP A 69 8.47 -3.70 7.94
C TRP A 69 7.74 -4.53 6.87
N GLY A 70 7.80 -5.86 6.96
CA GLY A 70 7.13 -6.76 6.02
C GLY A 70 5.59 -6.66 6.06
N PHE A 71 5.00 -6.53 7.25
CA PHE A 71 3.56 -6.35 7.40
C PHE A 71 3.11 -4.94 7.02
N ALA A 72 3.91 -3.93 7.36
CA ALA A 72 3.68 -2.56 6.93
C ALA A 72 3.69 -2.44 5.40
N ALA A 73 4.63 -3.09 4.70
CA ALA A 73 4.70 -3.09 3.25
C ALA A 73 3.50 -3.82 2.61
N LEU A 74 3.11 -4.98 3.15
CA LEU A 74 1.94 -5.72 2.69
C LEU A 74 0.64 -4.93 2.88
N PHE A 75 0.54 -4.20 3.99
CA PHE A 75 -0.60 -3.36 4.32
C PHE A 75 -0.67 -2.10 3.44
N ALA A 76 0.45 -1.41 3.26
CA ALA A 76 0.50 -0.18 2.45
C ALA A 76 0.36 -0.47 0.95
N ALA A 77 0.97 -1.56 0.47
CA ALA A 77 1.04 -1.89 -0.95
C ALA A 77 0.71 -3.38 -1.20
N PRO A 78 -0.54 -3.82 -0.96
CA PRO A 78 -0.91 -5.22 -1.17
C PRO A 78 -0.72 -5.65 -2.63
N GLY A 79 -0.97 -4.75 -3.59
CA GLY A 79 -0.74 -5.03 -5.02
C GLY A 79 0.73 -5.27 -5.37
N LEU A 80 1.66 -4.61 -4.67
CA LEU A 80 3.09 -4.80 -4.90
C LEU A 80 3.55 -6.18 -4.43
N ALA A 81 2.97 -6.67 -3.31
CA ALA A 81 3.23 -8.01 -2.82
C ALA A 81 2.83 -9.10 -3.83
N PHE A 82 1.76 -8.89 -4.61
CA PHE A 82 1.38 -9.78 -5.71
C PHE A 82 2.22 -9.59 -6.98
N LEU A 83 2.74 -8.38 -7.21
CA LEU A 83 3.54 -8.06 -8.39
C LEU A 83 4.95 -8.66 -8.33
N ILE A 84 5.57 -8.69 -7.13
CA ILE A 84 6.95 -9.17 -6.95
C ILE A 84 7.12 -10.61 -7.45
N PRO A 85 6.33 -11.62 -7.00
CA PRO A 85 6.43 -12.98 -7.51
C PRO A 85 6.18 -13.07 -9.02
N GLY A 86 5.18 -12.34 -9.53
CA GLY A 86 4.85 -12.31 -10.96
C GLY A 86 6.01 -11.81 -11.82
N LEU A 87 6.74 -10.79 -11.34
CA LEU A 87 7.91 -10.26 -12.01
C LEU A 87 9.04 -11.30 -12.09
N PHE A 88 9.29 -12.05 -11.00
CA PHE A 88 10.29 -13.13 -10.98
C PHE A 88 9.96 -14.27 -11.96
N PHE A 89 8.69 -14.68 -12.04
CA PHE A 89 8.25 -15.68 -13.03
C PHE A 89 8.43 -15.18 -14.46
N GLN A 90 8.09 -13.92 -14.72
CA GLN A 90 8.23 -13.35 -16.06
C GLN A 90 9.70 -13.18 -16.46
N LEU A 91 10.57 -12.73 -15.54
CA LEU A 91 12.01 -12.65 -15.77
C LEU A 91 12.60 -14.02 -16.06
N SER A 92 12.28 -15.04 -15.26
CA SER A 92 12.80 -16.39 -15.50
C SER A 92 12.38 -16.94 -16.86
N LYS A 93 11.14 -16.65 -17.30
CA LYS A 93 10.63 -17.02 -18.63
C LYS A 93 11.36 -16.27 -19.76
N VAL A 94 11.56 -14.97 -19.62
CA VAL A 94 12.29 -14.14 -20.61
C VAL A 94 13.74 -14.58 -20.73
N LEU A 95 14.42 -14.82 -19.60
CA LEU A 95 15.79 -15.33 -19.60
C LEU A 95 15.85 -16.69 -20.31
N LYS A 96 14.98 -17.62 -19.96
CA LYS A 96 14.95 -18.96 -20.59
C LYS A 96 14.67 -18.93 -22.09
N SER A 97 13.95 -17.91 -22.58
CA SER A 97 13.64 -17.72 -24.01
C SER A 97 14.77 -17.09 -24.83
N ASN A 98 15.73 -16.40 -24.19
CA ASN A 98 16.86 -15.77 -24.90
C ASN A 98 18.10 -16.68 -24.98
N TYR A 99 18.13 -17.77 -24.20
CA TYR A 99 19.24 -18.74 -24.17
C TYR A 99 18.87 -20.11 -24.77
N ALA A 100 17.79 -20.20 -25.55
CA ALA A 100 17.35 -21.40 -26.28
C ALA A 100 17.24 -21.09 -27.77
#